data_AF-A0A3A8RZS2-F1
#
_entry.id   AF-A0A3A8RZS2-F1
#
_cell.length_a   1.000
_cell.length_b   1.000
_cell.length_c   1.000
_cell.angle_alpha   90.00
_cell.angle_beta   90.00
_cell.angle_gamma   90.00
#
_symmetry.space_group_name_H-M   'P 1'
#
loop_
_entity.id
_entity.type
_entity.pdbx_description
1 polymer ?
#
loop_
_entity_poly.entity_id
_entity_poly.type
_entity_poly.pdbx_seq_one_letter_code
_entity_poly.pdbx_strand_id
1 'polypeptide(L)'
;MVTFPDGARIVLGNEGGRPIHRGTVAVRGPCAPSREEVMGPGLTEPQSRALDFVLAWFGHPFDSVTSEPQPGGEPRWGAWPLSGPLLITALVHWKQHEPEAFDARLGRLGLEATPAQPDEAASLRLLGSRNAEGHDALALIAEDPRLLAALARAGRERGAQRAQLETLVTHVLRPMLASCAQAETAVDAPGGLFASARALALLFHSELRFGRRGVTRLVTLARERPEPPVAGEHAGERLAEDLRATGRSREASEVWRILTSPELADPS
;
A
#
# COMPACT_ATOMS: atom_id res chain seq x y z
N MET A 1 0.80 24.63 -7.71
CA MET A 1 -0.40 24.38 -6.86
C MET A 1 -1.60 24.25 -7.76
N VAL A 2 -2.40 23.19 -7.61
CA VAL A 2 -3.65 22.98 -8.35
C VAL A 2 -4.82 23.22 -7.39
N THR A 3 -5.80 24.03 -7.80
CA THR A 3 -6.98 24.37 -7.00
C THR A 3 -8.22 23.83 -7.68
N PHE A 4 -9.07 23.14 -6.93
CA PHE A 4 -10.33 22.58 -7.40
C PHE A 4 -11.52 23.51 -7.05
N PRO A 5 -12.66 23.39 -7.77
CA PRO A 5 -13.82 24.26 -7.56
C PRO A 5 -14.42 24.22 -6.14
N ASP A 6 -14.22 23.12 -5.40
CA ASP A 6 -14.66 22.93 -4.02
C ASP A 6 -13.69 23.52 -2.98
N GLY A 7 -12.62 24.20 -3.42
CA GLY A 7 -11.62 24.81 -2.55
C GLY A 7 -10.49 23.88 -2.11
N ALA A 8 -10.53 22.58 -2.47
CA ALA A 8 -9.40 21.69 -2.24
C ALA A 8 -8.17 22.12 -3.07
N ARG A 9 -6.99 22.03 -2.48
CA ARG A 9 -5.72 22.41 -3.12
C ARG A 9 -4.71 21.29 -3.00
N ILE A 10 -4.01 21.01 -4.11
CA ILE A 10 -2.90 20.07 -4.13
C ILE A 10 -1.62 20.86 -4.41
N VAL A 11 -0.65 20.72 -3.50
CA VAL A 11 0.67 21.32 -3.63
C VAL A 11 1.53 20.35 -4.42
N LEU A 12 1.93 20.80 -5.61
CA LEU A 12 2.86 20.08 -6.46
C LEU A 12 4.17 20.84 -6.53
N GLY A 13 5.27 20.13 -6.32
CA GLY A 13 6.61 20.59 -6.70
C GLY A 13 6.93 20.21 -8.14
N ASN A 14 8.07 20.69 -8.63
CA ASN A 14 8.62 20.29 -9.92
C ASN A 14 10.05 19.80 -9.70
N GLU A 15 10.36 18.60 -10.15
CA GLU A 15 11.70 18.03 -10.14
C GLU A 15 12.00 17.46 -11.52
N GLY A 16 13.03 17.98 -12.19
CA GLY A 16 13.38 17.54 -13.55
C GLY A 16 12.29 17.77 -14.61
N GLY A 17 11.38 18.73 -14.42
CA GLY A 17 10.25 18.98 -15.32
C GLY A 17 8.98 18.18 -15.00
N ARG A 18 8.98 17.38 -13.91
CA ARG A 18 7.87 16.49 -13.55
C ARG A 18 7.15 16.94 -12.28
N PRO A 19 5.81 16.80 -12.23
CA PRO A 19 5.06 17.11 -11.03
C PRO A 19 5.35 16.09 -9.91
N ILE A 20 5.58 16.59 -8.70
CA ILE A 20 5.71 15.77 -7.49
C ILE A 20 4.69 16.22 -6.47
N HIS A 21 3.89 15.29 -5.93
CA HIS A 21 2.98 15.61 -4.84
C HIS A 21 3.77 15.99 -3.56
N ARG A 22 3.53 17.19 -3.04
CA ARG A 22 4.15 17.69 -1.80
C ARG A 22 3.17 17.78 -0.63
N GLY A 23 1.88 17.77 -0.91
CA GLY A 23 0.83 17.69 0.12
C GLY A 23 -0.52 18.20 -0.36
N THR A 24 -1.55 17.84 0.40
CA THR A 24 -2.94 18.22 0.14
C THR A 24 -3.43 19.19 1.22
N VAL A 25 -4.09 20.27 0.80
CA VAL A 25 -4.84 21.18 1.66
C VAL A 25 -6.32 21.08 1.29
N ALA A 26 -7.12 20.46 2.16
CA ALA A 26 -8.57 20.31 1.96
C ALA A 26 -9.31 20.45 3.30
N VAL A 27 -10.63 20.66 3.25
CA VAL A 27 -11.49 20.64 4.45
C VAL A 27 -11.23 19.36 5.24
N ARG A 28 -11.08 19.47 6.57
CA ARG A 28 -10.82 18.33 7.47
C ARG A 28 -11.94 17.29 7.28
N GLY A 29 -11.59 16.16 6.70
CA GLY A 29 -12.32 14.89 6.78
C GLY A 29 -11.39 13.84 7.38
N PRO A 30 -11.88 12.66 7.76
CA PRO A 30 -11.02 11.58 8.23
C PRO A 30 -9.98 11.27 7.14
N CYS A 31 -8.71 11.53 7.45
CA CYS A 31 -7.58 11.27 6.54
C CYS A 31 -7.08 9.82 6.63
N ALA A 32 -7.76 8.99 7.44
CA ALA A 32 -7.44 7.59 7.65
C ALA A 32 -8.75 6.79 7.79
N PRO A 33 -8.78 5.55 7.26
CA PRO A 33 -9.86 4.61 7.48
C PRO A 33 -10.06 4.32 8.97
N SER A 34 -11.28 3.99 9.37
CA SER A 34 -11.57 3.42 10.68
C SER A 34 -11.05 1.99 10.79
N ARG A 35 -10.91 1.50 12.03
CA ARG A 35 -10.55 0.09 12.27
C ARG A 35 -11.56 -0.88 11.63
N GLU A 36 -12.85 -0.54 11.64
CA GLU A 36 -13.89 -1.35 11.00
C GLU A 36 -13.67 -1.43 9.47
N GLU A 37 -13.28 -0.32 8.84
CA GLU A 37 -12.93 -0.28 7.42
C GLU A 37 -11.67 -1.10 7.10
N VAL A 38 -10.69 -1.16 8.02
CA VAL A 38 -9.49 -2.01 7.90
C VAL A 38 -9.82 -3.50 8.12
N MET A 39 -10.80 -3.83 8.97
CA MET A 39 -11.26 -5.21 9.20
C MET A 39 -12.18 -5.74 8.10
N GLY A 40 -12.94 -4.87 7.44
CA GLY A 40 -13.92 -5.20 6.39
C GLY A 40 -13.42 -6.16 5.29
N PRO A 41 -12.15 -6.12 4.87
CA PRO A 41 -11.56 -7.09 3.93
C PRO A 41 -11.38 -8.52 4.46
N GLY A 42 -11.91 -8.88 5.63
CA GLY A 42 -11.88 -10.24 6.18
C GLY A 42 -10.54 -10.66 6.78
N LEU A 43 -9.79 -9.71 7.32
CA LEU A 43 -8.56 -9.97 8.08
C LEU A 43 -8.90 -10.56 9.46
N THR A 44 -8.03 -11.44 9.97
CA THR A 44 -8.12 -11.84 11.38
C THR A 44 -7.74 -10.67 12.29
N GLU A 45 -8.10 -10.74 13.58
CA GLU A 45 -7.77 -9.71 14.55
C GLU A 45 -6.26 -9.41 14.65
N PRO A 46 -5.34 -10.41 14.74
CA PRO A 46 -3.90 -10.15 14.70
C PRO A 46 -3.43 -9.48 13.39
N GLN A 47 -4.00 -9.88 12.24
CA GLN A 47 -3.66 -9.28 10.94
C GLN A 47 -4.14 -7.84 10.84
N SER A 48 -5.34 -7.53 11.32
CA SER A 48 -5.88 -6.17 11.33
C SER A 48 -5.06 -5.26 12.24
N ARG A 49 -4.72 -5.70 13.46
CA ARG A 49 -3.85 -4.94 14.38
C ARG A 49 -2.46 -4.68 13.79
N ALA A 50 -1.87 -5.69 13.17
CA ALA A 50 -0.58 -5.56 12.50
C ALA A 50 -0.64 -4.55 11.34
N LEU A 51 -1.66 -4.64 10.49
CA LEU A 51 -1.84 -3.76 9.34
C LEU A 51 -2.09 -2.31 9.77
N ASP A 52 -2.99 -2.09 10.73
CA ASP A 52 -3.30 -0.77 11.28
C ASP A 52 -2.04 -0.11 11.84
N PHE A 53 -1.26 -0.84 12.64
CA PHE A 53 0.02 -0.35 13.16
C PHE A 53 1.00 0.03 12.05
N VAL A 54 1.16 -0.83 11.03
CA VAL A 54 2.12 -0.58 9.95
C VAL A 54 1.71 0.62 9.11
N LEU A 55 0.43 0.75 8.77
CA LEU A 55 -0.08 1.90 8.03
C LEU A 55 0.04 3.19 8.84
N ALA A 56 -0.25 3.16 10.14
CA ALA A 56 -0.18 4.33 11.02
C ALA A 56 1.24 4.87 11.19
N TRP A 57 2.25 3.99 11.33
CA TRP A 57 3.62 4.41 11.64
C TRP A 57 4.57 4.47 10.45
N PHE A 58 4.35 3.66 9.42
CA PHE A 58 5.33 3.49 8.33
C PHE A 58 4.75 3.72 6.94
N GLY A 59 3.42 3.64 6.81
CA GLY A 59 2.69 3.93 5.58
C GLY A 59 2.74 5.42 5.21
N HIS A 60 2.38 5.69 3.95
CA HIS A 60 2.12 7.04 3.50
C HIS A 60 0.68 7.48 3.86
N PRO A 61 0.35 8.77 3.72
CA PRO A 61 -1.05 9.19 3.65
C PRO A 61 -1.78 8.52 2.48
N PHE A 62 -3.09 8.28 2.62
CA PHE A 62 -3.91 7.67 1.56
C PHE A 62 -4.06 8.53 0.30
N ASP A 63 -3.81 9.83 0.42
CA ASP A 63 -3.77 10.79 -0.70
C ASP A 63 -2.34 10.99 -1.25
N SER A 64 -1.36 10.24 -0.75
CA SER A 64 0.01 10.27 -1.27
C SER A 64 0.05 9.79 -2.72
N VAL A 65 0.78 10.51 -3.56
CA VAL A 65 1.07 10.11 -4.93
C VAL A 65 2.55 10.38 -5.17
N THR A 66 3.30 9.36 -5.53
CA THR A 66 4.73 9.50 -5.84
C THR A 66 4.97 8.91 -7.22
N SER A 67 5.88 9.47 -8.01
CA SER A 67 6.31 8.89 -9.28
C SER A 67 7.82 8.71 -9.25
N GLU A 68 8.32 7.72 -9.99
CA GLU A 68 9.76 7.59 -10.15
C GLU A 68 10.32 8.80 -10.92
N PRO A 69 11.48 9.33 -10.53
CA PRO A 69 12.06 10.51 -11.15
C PRO A 69 12.53 10.26 -12.60
N GLN A 70 12.59 9.00 -13.05
CA GLN A 70 13.02 8.64 -14.40
C GLN A 70 11.86 8.75 -15.42
N PRO A 71 12.13 9.17 -16.67
CA PRO A 71 11.14 9.16 -17.76
C PRO A 71 10.43 7.80 -17.87
N GLY A 72 9.09 7.80 -18.00
CA GLY A 72 8.27 6.58 -17.97
C GLY A 72 7.94 6.02 -16.58
N GLY A 73 8.41 6.65 -15.50
CA GLY A 73 8.10 6.23 -14.13
C GLY A 73 6.60 6.21 -13.83
N GLU A 74 6.09 5.07 -13.36
CA GLU A 74 4.68 4.91 -12.99
C GLU A 74 4.35 5.67 -11.70
N PRO A 75 3.13 6.23 -11.58
CA PRO A 75 2.64 6.73 -10.31
C PRO A 75 2.39 5.57 -9.34
N ARG A 76 2.75 5.80 -8.08
CA ARG A 76 2.40 5.02 -6.91
C ARG A 76 1.40 5.82 -6.10
N TRP A 77 0.33 5.20 -5.67
CA TRP A 77 -0.77 5.87 -4.98
C TRP A 77 -1.11 5.19 -3.67
N GLY A 78 -1.34 6.01 -2.64
CA GLY A 78 -1.91 5.55 -1.38
C GLY A 78 -0.91 5.29 -0.27
N ALA A 79 -1.45 4.79 0.84
CA ALA A 79 -0.70 4.50 2.06
C ALA A 79 0.29 3.33 1.88
N TRP A 80 -0.08 2.39 1.01
CA TRP A 80 0.82 1.45 0.38
C TRP A 80 1.13 1.95 -1.03
N PRO A 81 2.37 1.86 -1.53
CA PRO A 81 2.73 2.40 -2.84
C PRO A 81 2.19 1.52 -4.00
N LEU A 82 0.87 1.50 -4.20
CA LEU A 82 0.22 0.75 -5.29
C LEU A 82 0.61 1.37 -6.63
N SER A 83 1.24 0.58 -7.51
CA SER A 83 1.63 1.00 -8.87
C SER A 83 1.20 -0.01 -9.92
N GLY A 84 1.32 0.39 -11.19
CA GLY A 84 1.08 -0.49 -12.33
C GLY A 84 -0.27 -1.19 -12.25
N PRO A 85 -0.31 -2.53 -12.41
CA PRO A 85 -1.54 -3.30 -12.32
C PRO A 85 -2.30 -3.14 -10.99
N LEU A 86 -1.60 -3.01 -9.85
CA LEU A 86 -2.26 -2.85 -8.55
C LEU A 86 -2.97 -1.50 -8.43
N LEU A 87 -2.38 -0.43 -8.96
CA LEU A 87 -3.04 0.86 -9.03
C LEU A 87 -4.31 0.79 -9.91
N ILE A 88 -4.21 0.15 -11.07
CA ILE A 88 -5.36 -0.05 -11.97
C ILE A 88 -6.46 -0.84 -11.25
N THR A 89 -6.12 -1.94 -10.57
CA THR A 89 -7.07 -2.74 -9.80
C THR A 89 -7.76 -1.91 -8.71
N ALA A 90 -7.02 -1.07 -7.97
CA ALA A 90 -7.63 -0.21 -6.95
C ALA A 90 -8.60 0.82 -7.55
N LEU A 91 -8.25 1.42 -8.69
CA LEU A 91 -9.14 2.35 -9.41
C LEU A 91 -10.40 1.65 -9.94
N VAL A 92 -10.25 0.43 -10.47
CA VAL A 92 -11.36 -0.42 -10.90
C VAL A 92 -12.27 -0.76 -9.73
N HIS A 93 -11.72 -1.23 -8.60
CA HIS A 93 -12.51 -1.53 -7.42
C HIS A 93 -13.28 -0.31 -6.93
N TRP A 94 -12.65 0.86 -6.90
CA TRP A 94 -13.36 2.09 -6.52
C TRP A 94 -14.52 2.38 -7.49
N LYS A 95 -14.29 2.36 -8.80
CA LYS A 95 -15.35 2.61 -9.79
C LYS A 95 -16.48 1.59 -9.72
N GLN A 96 -16.19 0.33 -9.44
CA GLN A 96 -17.21 -0.71 -9.31
C GLN A 96 -18.14 -0.48 -8.11
N HIS A 97 -17.60 0.00 -6.99
CA HIS A 97 -18.37 0.19 -5.76
C HIS A 97 -19.04 1.57 -5.69
N GLU A 98 -18.37 2.61 -6.18
CA GLU A 98 -18.84 4.00 -6.14
C GLU A 98 -18.62 4.71 -7.49
N PRO A 99 -19.33 4.29 -8.55
CA PRO A 99 -19.12 4.81 -9.91
C PRO A 99 -19.32 6.32 -10.01
N GLU A 100 -20.34 6.87 -9.35
CA GLU A 100 -20.63 8.30 -9.38
C GLU A 100 -19.51 9.13 -8.74
N ALA A 101 -18.94 8.65 -7.63
CA ALA A 101 -17.84 9.33 -6.94
C ALA A 101 -16.54 9.26 -7.77
N PHE A 102 -16.26 8.09 -8.36
CA PHE A 102 -15.15 7.92 -9.29
C PHE A 102 -15.28 8.87 -10.48
N ASP A 103 -16.43 8.88 -11.16
CA ASP A 103 -16.65 9.68 -12.36
C ASP A 103 -16.59 11.18 -12.05
N ALA A 104 -17.12 11.60 -10.90
CA ALA A 104 -17.05 12.97 -10.44
C ALA A 104 -15.61 13.46 -10.15
N ARG A 105 -14.67 12.56 -9.84
CA ARG A 105 -13.28 12.90 -9.49
C ARG A 105 -12.30 12.68 -10.64
N LEU A 106 -12.39 11.54 -11.31
CA LEU A 106 -11.44 11.09 -12.33
C LEU A 106 -12.09 10.99 -13.71
N GLY A 107 -13.34 10.50 -13.80
CA GLY A 107 -14.04 10.33 -15.09
C GLY A 107 -14.20 11.63 -15.89
N ARG A 108 -14.48 12.75 -15.22
CA ARG A 108 -14.53 14.10 -15.85
C ARG A 108 -13.21 14.55 -16.49
N LEU A 109 -12.09 13.92 -16.12
CA LEU A 109 -10.77 14.16 -16.71
C LEU A 109 -10.42 13.14 -17.80
N GLY A 110 -11.38 12.31 -18.20
CA GLY A 110 -11.22 11.30 -19.24
C GLY A 110 -10.70 9.95 -18.74
N LEU A 111 -10.53 9.77 -17.43
CA LEU A 111 -10.07 8.49 -16.87
C LEU A 111 -11.21 7.48 -16.83
N GLU A 112 -11.02 6.34 -17.46
CA GLU A 112 -11.96 5.23 -17.47
C GLU A 112 -11.28 3.97 -16.94
N ALA A 113 -11.74 3.48 -15.80
CA ALA A 113 -11.35 2.17 -15.28
C ALA A 113 -12.36 1.11 -15.75
N THR A 114 -11.87 -0.02 -16.24
CA THR A 114 -12.70 -1.14 -16.72
C THR A 114 -12.27 -2.43 -16.02
N PRO A 115 -13.23 -3.19 -15.47
CA PRO A 115 -12.91 -4.41 -14.75
C PRO A 115 -12.41 -5.50 -15.68
N ALA A 116 -11.67 -6.45 -15.11
CA ALA A 116 -11.25 -7.64 -15.83
C ALA A 116 -12.48 -8.41 -16.33
N GLN A 117 -12.42 -8.86 -17.58
CA GLN A 117 -13.37 -9.80 -18.18
C GLN A 117 -12.66 -11.16 -18.36
N PRO A 118 -13.39 -12.27 -18.64
CA PRO A 118 -12.78 -13.60 -18.74
C PRO A 118 -11.54 -13.69 -19.64
N ASP A 119 -11.49 -12.88 -20.70
CA ASP A 119 -10.41 -12.85 -21.68
C ASP A 119 -9.58 -11.55 -21.66
N GLU A 120 -9.91 -10.59 -20.79
CA GLU A 120 -9.26 -9.27 -20.74
C GLU A 120 -8.90 -8.86 -19.32
N ALA A 121 -7.65 -8.43 -19.11
CA ALA A 121 -7.22 -7.89 -17.82
C ALA A 121 -7.93 -6.57 -17.50
N ALA A 122 -8.00 -6.23 -16.21
CA ALA A 122 -8.45 -4.92 -15.77
C ALA A 122 -7.61 -3.82 -16.46
N SER A 123 -8.27 -2.78 -16.95
CA SER A 123 -7.62 -1.73 -17.74
C SER A 123 -7.99 -0.35 -17.24
N LEU A 124 -7.07 0.59 -17.49
CA LEU A 124 -7.24 2.02 -17.26
C LEU A 124 -7.00 2.72 -18.58
N ARG A 125 -7.98 3.50 -19.03
CA ARG A 125 -7.90 4.31 -20.24
C ARG A 125 -7.95 5.79 -19.89
N LEU A 126 -7.23 6.58 -20.67
CA LEU A 126 -7.37 8.03 -20.69
C LEU A 126 -7.96 8.41 -22.05
N LEU A 127 -9.16 8.98 -22.04
CA LEU A 127 -9.89 9.43 -23.23
C LEU A 127 -9.79 10.95 -23.36
N GLY A 128 -9.49 11.46 -24.55
CA GLY A 128 -9.45 12.90 -24.80
C GLY A 128 -8.53 13.29 -25.96
N SER A 129 -7.68 14.30 -25.73
CA SER A 129 -6.74 14.78 -26.75
C SER A 129 -5.63 13.78 -27.09
N ARG A 130 -5.34 12.85 -26.17
CA ARG A 130 -4.44 11.72 -26.37
C ARG A 130 -5.10 10.50 -25.73
N ASN A 131 -5.40 9.50 -26.54
CA ASN A 131 -5.93 8.24 -26.05
C ASN A 131 -4.75 7.36 -25.61
N ALA A 132 -4.83 6.80 -24.41
CA ALA A 132 -3.82 5.91 -23.85
C ALA A 132 -4.46 4.83 -22.98
N GLU A 133 -3.80 3.69 -22.82
CA GLU A 133 -4.29 2.56 -22.04
C GLU A 133 -3.17 1.95 -21.18
N GLY A 134 -3.53 1.40 -20.03
CA GLY A 134 -2.62 0.66 -19.16
C GLY A 134 -1.43 1.53 -18.71
N HIS A 135 -0.22 1.05 -19.02
CA HIS A 135 1.02 1.72 -18.63
C HIS A 135 1.14 3.14 -19.23
N ASP A 136 0.70 3.34 -20.47
CA ASP A 136 0.78 4.65 -21.12
C ASP A 136 -0.17 5.67 -20.45
N ALA A 137 -1.36 5.22 -20.02
CA ALA A 137 -2.28 6.05 -19.26
C ALA A 137 -1.69 6.43 -17.89
N LEU A 138 -1.04 5.48 -17.21
CA LEU A 138 -0.33 5.73 -15.96
C LEU A 138 0.83 6.72 -16.11
N ALA A 139 1.63 6.59 -17.18
CA ALA A 139 2.70 7.53 -17.49
C ALA A 139 2.16 8.95 -17.72
N LEU A 140 1.05 9.09 -18.44
CA LEU A 140 0.41 10.39 -18.64
C LEU A 140 -0.13 11.00 -17.34
N ILE A 141 -0.65 10.19 -16.41
CA ILE A 141 -1.01 10.67 -15.06
C ILE A 141 0.21 11.22 -14.32
N ALA A 142 1.36 10.55 -14.42
CA ALA A 142 2.60 10.99 -13.78
C ALA A 142 3.17 12.29 -14.37
N GLU A 143 2.81 12.62 -15.62
CA GLU A 143 3.33 13.78 -16.33
C GLU A 143 2.39 14.99 -16.30
N ASP A 144 1.07 14.78 -16.28
CA ASP A 144 0.09 15.87 -16.22
C ASP A 144 -0.18 16.28 -14.76
N PRO A 145 0.17 17.53 -14.36
CA PRO A 145 -0.05 18.01 -13.00
C PRO A 145 -1.53 17.99 -12.57
N ARG A 146 -2.48 18.14 -13.50
CA ARG A 146 -3.92 18.10 -13.20
C ARG A 146 -4.38 16.69 -12.90
N LEU A 147 -3.95 15.71 -13.70
CA LEU A 147 -4.25 14.29 -13.46
C LEU A 147 -3.62 13.80 -12.16
N LEU A 148 -2.35 14.14 -11.92
CA LEU A 148 -1.66 13.79 -10.68
C LEU A 148 -2.34 14.41 -9.45
N ALA A 149 -2.73 15.69 -9.52
CA ALA A 149 -3.47 16.34 -8.46
C ALA A 149 -4.87 15.71 -8.23
N ALA A 150 -5.55 15.30 -9.30
CA ALA A 150 -6.84 14.64 -9.19
C ALA A 150 -6.72 13.25 -8.54
N LEU A 151 -5.68 12.47 -8.89
CA LEU A 151 -5.39 11.19 -8.24
C LEU A 151 -5.07 11.37 -6.75
N ALA A 152 -4.26 12.37 -6.40
CA ALA A 152 -3.99 12.68 -4.99
C ALA A 152 -5.30 13.02 -4.25
N ARG A 153 -6.11 13.92 -4.80
CA ARG A 153 -7.41 14.30 -4.23
C ARG A 153 -8.36 13.11 -4.09
N ALA A 154 -8.39 12.21 -5.07
CA ALA A 154 -9.19 11.00 -5.04
C ALA A 154 -8.87 10.10 -3.85
N GLY A 155 -7.61 10.05 -3.39
CA GLY A 155 -7.22 9.28 -2.20
C GLY A 155 -7.84 9.76 -0.88
N ARG A 156 -8.60 10.86 -0.90
CA ARG A 156 -9.39 11.36 0.23
C ARG A 156 -10.84 10.91 0.22
N GLU A 157 -11.31 10.29 -0.85
CA GLU A 157 -12.64 9.70 -0.91
C GLU A 157 -12.65 8.38 -0.13
N ARG A 158 -13.69 8.15 0.69
CA ARG A 158 -13.78 6.92 1.48
C ARG A 158 -13.81 5.67 0.60
N GLY A 159 -14.56 5.70 -0.51
CA GLY A 159 -14.57 4.60 -1.47
C GLY A 159 -13.20 4.31 -2.08
N ALA A 160 -12.39 5.35 -2.34
CA ALA A 160 -11.04 5.20 -2.84
C ALA A 160 -10.10 4.58 -1.80
N GLN A 161 -10.18 5.04 -0.54
CA GLN A 161 -9.38 4.48 0.57
C GLN A 161 -9.73 3.01 0.81
N ARG A 162 -11.02 2.68 0.80
CA ARG A 162 -11.51 1.31 0.89
C ARG A 162 -11.00 0.45 -0.26
N ALA A 163 -11.05 0.95 -1.49
CA ALA A 163 -10.54 0.23 -2.65
C ALA A 163 -9.01 -0.02 -2.56
N GLN A 164 -8.23 0.96 -2.08
CA GLN A 164 -6.80 0.78 -1.82
C GLN A 164 -6.55 -0.36 -0.80
N LEU A 165 -7.31 -0.39 0.30
CA LEU A 165 -7.21 -1.45 1.32
C LEU A 165 -7.62 -2.82 0.78
N GLU A 166 -8.73 -2.90 0.07
CA GLU A 166 -9.22 -4.16 -0.52
C GLU A 166 -8.21 -4.72 -1.53
N THR A 167 -7.61 -3.86 -2.36
CA THR A 167 -6.56 -4.25 -3.29
C THR A 167 -5.29 -4.71 -2.57
N LEU A 168 -4.85 -3.97 -1.55
CA LEU A 168 -3.70 -4.34 -0.71
C LEU A 168 -3.90 -5.72 -0.07
N VAL A 169 -5.04 -5.92 0.60
CA VAL A 169 -5.34 -7.18 1.27
C VAL A 169 -5.43 -8.32 0.27
N THR A 170 -6.16 -8.15 -0.83
CA THR A 170 -6.45 -9.22 -1.77
C THR A 170 -5.24 -9.62 -2.61
N HIS A 171 -4.46 -8.66 -3.09
CA HIS A 171 -3.41 -8.92 -4.09
C HIS A 171 -1.99 -8.87 -3.53
N VAL A 172 -1.79 -8.37 -2.30
CA VAL A 172 -0.47 -8.32 -1.67
C VAL A 172 -0.44 -9.18 -0.41
N LEU A 173 -1.27 -8.86 0.59
CA LEU A 173 -1.17 -9.50 1.90
C LEU A 173 -1.60 -10.97 1.87
N ARG A 174 -2.75 -11.29 1.27
CA ARG A 174 -3.24 -12.68 1.20
C ARG A 174 -2.28 -13.62 0.45
N PRO A 175 -1.79 -13.28 -0.76
CA PRO A 175 -0.80 -14.13 -1.44
C PRO A 175 0.50 -14.30 -0.64
N MET A 176 0.95 -13.24 0.03
CA MET A 176 2.14 -13.29 0.87
C MET A 176 1.94 -14.22 2.08
N LEU A 177 0.82 -14.08 2.80
CA LEU A 177 0.48 -14.94 3.93
C LEU A 177 0.30 -16.40 3.50
N ALA A 178 -0.35 -16.66 2.37
CA ALA A 178 -0.50 -18.00 1.81
C ALA A 178 0.87 -18.63 1.46
N SER A 179 1.79 -17.84 0.90
CA SER A 179 3.16 -18.30 0.62
C SER A 179 3.93 -18.63 1.90
N CYS A 180 3.66 -17.93 3.01
CA CYS A 180 4.27 -18.22 4.31
C CYS A 180 3.69 -19.51 4.91
N ALA A 181 2.37 -19.70 4.84
CA ALA A 181 1.71 -20.92 5.32
C ALA A 181 2.14 -22.19 4.56
N GLN A 182 2.28 -22.13 3.23
CA GLN A 182 2.84 -23.23 2.44
C GLN A 182 4.31 -23.53 2.81
N ALA A 183 5.04 -22.48 3.18
CA ALA A 183 6.39 -22.58 3.69
C ALA A 183 6.45 -23.24 5.09
N GLU A 184 5.37 -23.22 5.86
CA GLU A 184 5.28 -23.76 7.22
C GLU A 184 4.85 -25.23 7.24
N THR A 185 4.02 -25.70 6.31
CA THR A 185 3.57 -27.10 6.24
C THR A 185 4.69 -28.14 6.02
N ALA A 186 5.94 -27.70 5.81
CA ALA A 186 7.12 -28.56 5.78
C ALA A 186 7.73 -28.82 7.18
N VAL A 187 7.26 -28.13 8.22
CA VAL A 187 7.78 -28.19 9.59
C VAL A 187 6.60 -28.35 10.55
N ASP A 188 6.44 -29.53 11.17
CA ASP A 188 5.34 -29.89 12.09
C ASP A 188 5.39 -29.09 13.42
N ALA A 189 5.16 -27.78 13.37
CA ALA A 189 5.12 -26.91 14.54
C ALA A 189 3.71 -26.30 14.73
N PRO A 190 3.04 -26.52 15.87
CA PRO A 190 1.80 -25.81 16.19
C PRO A 190 2.12 -24.33 16.42
N GLY A 191 1.46 -23.45 15.66
CA GLY A 191 1.51 -21.99 15.87
C GLY A 191 2.06 -21.16 14.71
N GLY A 192 2.59 -21.74 13.63
CA GLY A 192 3.14 -20.99 12.48
C GLY A 192 4.31 -20.06 12.83
N LEU A 193 5.04 -19.55 11.84
CA LEU A 193 6.16 -18.62 12.06
C LEU A 193 5.67 -17.19 12.34
N PHE A 194 4.46 -16.86 11.89
CA PHE A 194 3.87 -15.52 11.96
C PHE A 194 2.42 -15.53 12.47
N ALA A 195 2.21 -15.97 13.71
CA ALA A 195 0.87 -15.97 14.33
C ALA A 195 0.54 -14.73 15.19
N SER A 196 1.53 -14.11 15.84
CA SER A 196 1.29 -12.92 16.66
C SER A 196 1.11 -11.65 15.81
N ALA A 197 0.41 -10.66 16.34
CA ALA A 197 0.27 -9.36 15.68
C ALA A 197 1.64 -8.69 15.44
N ARG A 198 2.60 -8.89 16.35
CA ARG A 198 3.97 -8.38 16.21
C ARG A 198 4.72 -9.05 15.07
N ALA A 199 4.68 -10.38 14.98
CA ALA A 199 5.30 -11.11 13.88
C ALA A 199 4.69 -10.72 12.52
N LEU A 200 3.36 -10.60 12.45
CA LEU A 200 2.66 -10.12 11.26
C LEU A 200 3.04 -8.69 10.88
N ALA A 201 3.22 -7.79 11.85
CA ALA A 201 3.65 -6.41 11.59
C ALA A 201 5.08 -6.36 11.00
N LEU A 202 5.99 -7.22 11.46
CA LEU A 202 7.32 -7.36 10.87
C LEU A 202 7.26 -7.84 9.42
N LEU A 203 6.37 -8.80 9.13
CA LEU A 203 6.15 -9.32 7.79
C LEU A 203 5.60 -8.23 6.85
N PHE A 204 4.59 -7.49 7.30
CA PHE A 204 3.97 -6.41 6.54
C PHE A 204 4.93 -5.24 6.33
N HIS A 205 5.69 -4.84 7.35
CA HIS A 205 6.73 -3.82 7.23
C HIS A 205 7.83 -4.24 6.24
N SER A 206 8.24 -5.51 6.27
CA SER A 206 9.25 -6.05 5.36
C SER A 206 8.78 -6.01 3.91
N GLU A 207 7.50 -6.31 3.66
CA GLU A 207 6.88 -6.10 2.34
C GLU A 207 6.92 -4.61 1.98
N LEU A 208 6.35 -3.74 2.83
CA LEU A 208 6.23 -2.30 2.54
C LEU A 208 7.57 -1.65 2.19
N ARG A 209 8.64 -2.02 2.90
CA ARG A 209 9.97 -1.39 2.76
C ARG A 209 10.87 -2.05 1.75
N PHE A 210 10.80 -3.37 1.60
CA PHE A 210 11.78 -4.13 0.82
C PHE A 210 11.14 -5.07 -0.22
N GLY A 211 9.81 -5.04 -0.35
CA GLY A 211 9.02 -5.90 -1.21
C GLY A 211 9.17 -7.38 -0.86
N ARG A 212 8.84 -8.23 -1.84
CA ARG A 212 8.93 -9.70 -1.72
C ARG A 212 10.29 -10.21 -1.27
N ARG A 213 11.39 -9.56 -1.65
CA ARG A 213 12.74 -9.96 -1.23
C ARG A 213 12.95 -9.81 0.28
N GLY A 214 12.39 -8.75 0.89
CA GLY A 214 12.42 -8.58 2.34
C GLY A 214 11.62 -9.64 3.07
N VAL A 215 10.41 -9.92 2.58
CA VAL A 215 9.55 -11.00 3.08
C VAL A 215 10.29 -12.33 3.05
N THR A 216 10.86 -12.71 1.90
CA THR A 216 11.62 -13.96 1.76
C THR A 216 12.78 -14.01 2.75
N ARG A 217 13.54 -12.93 2.89
CA ARG A 217 14.65 -12.86 3.86
C ARG A 217 14.17 -13.07 5.29
N LEU A 218 13.10 -12.40 5.70
CA LEU A 218 12.55 -12.54 7.06
C LEU A 218 12.06 -13.97 7.32
N VAL A 219 11.35 -14.57 6.36
CA VAL A 219 10.90 -15.97 6.44
C VAL A 219 12.09 -16.93 6.55
N THR A 220 13.17 -16.71 5.79
CA THR A 220 14.40 -17.49 5.90
C THR A 220 15.01 -17.37 7.30
N LEU A 221 15.12 -16.15 7.84
CA LEU A 221 15.66 -15.94 9.19
C LEU A 221 14.80 -16.63 10.27
N ALA A 222 13.48 -16.62 10.14
CA ALA A 222 12.56 -17.28 11.07
C ALA A 222 12.73 -18.81 11.06
N ARG A 223 13.09 -19.39 9.92
CA ARG A 223 13.32 -20.84 9.78
C ARG A 223 14.64 -21.31 10.36
N GLU A 224 15.65 -20.44 10.46
CA GLU A 224 16.97 -20.82 10.98
C GLU A 224 16.97 -21.12 12.48
N ARG A 225 15.98 -20.61 13.23
CA ARG A 225 15.78 -20.91 14.67
C ARG A 225 14.28 -21.01 14.99
N PRO A 226 13.64 -22.16 14.72
CA PRO A 226 12.19 -22.26 14.71
C PRO A 226 11.58 -22.46 16.09
N GLU A 227 12.16 -21.97 17.19
CA GLU A 227 11.54 -22.09 18.52
C GLU A 227 10.21 -21.31 18.55
N PRO A 228 9.04 -21.98 18.44
CA PRO A 228 7.75 -21.29 18.48
C PRO A 228 7.46 -20.93 19.93
N PRO A 229 6.80 -19.79 20.24
CA PRO A 229 6.04 -18.91 19.35
C PRO A 229 6.77 -17.64 18.88
N VAL A 230 8.07 -17.49 19.18
CA VAL A 230 8.82 -16.23 18.99
C VAL A 230 9.66 -16.18 17.72
N ALA A 231 9.57 -17.20 16.85
CA ALA A 231 10.38 -17.31 15.64
C ALA A 231 10.34 -16.05 14.75
N GLY A 232 9.14 -15.47 14.54
CA GLY A 232 8.99 -14.22 13.77
C GLY A 232 9.63 -13.00 14.45
N GLU A 233 9.59 -12.93 15.79
CA GLU A 233 10.17 -11.82 16.56
C GLU A 233 11.70 -11.90 16.59
N HIS A 234 12.26 -13.09 16.84
CA HIS A 234 13.70 -13.35 16.73
C HIS A 234 14.24 -13.09 15.32
N ALA A 235 13.48 -13.44 14.28
CA ALA A 235 13.83 -13.09 12.91
C ALA A 235 13.87 -11.57 12.69
N GLY A 236 12.95 -10.83 13.32
CA GLY A 236 12.94 -9.37 13.34
C GLY A 236 14.19 -8.78 14.02
N GLU A 237 14.58 -9.30 15.17
CA GLU A 237 15.79 -8.86 15.90
C GLU A 237 17.04 -9.00 15.01
N ARG A 238 17.23 -10.18 14.41
CA ARG A 238 18.34 -10.45 13.49
C ARG A 238 18.29 -9.56 12.26
N LEU A 239 17.11 -9.36 11.67
CA LEU A 239 16.94 -8.43 10.55
C LEU A 239 17.36 -7.00 10.95
N ALA A 240 17.00 -6.55 12.15
CA ALA A 240 17.37 -5.22 12.64
C ALA A 240 18.88 -5.08 12.86
N GLU A 241 19.53 -6.12 13.39
CA GLU A 241 20.99 -6.18 13.54
C GLU A 241 21.70 -6.13 12.19
N ASP A 242 21.26 -6.92 11.21
CA ASP A 242 21.82 -6.93 9.86
C ASP A 242 21.66 -5.56 9.16
N LEU A 243 20.49 -4.93 9.30
CA LEU A 243 20.22 -3.60 8.77
C LEU A 243 21.17 -2.57 9.39
N ARG A 244 21.36 -2.63 10.72
CA ARG A 244 22.31 -1.75 11.41
C ARG A 244 23.74 -1.99 10.92
N ALA A 245 24.17 -3.24 10.80
CA ALA A 245 25.52 -3.61 10.35
C ALA A 245 25.81 -3.15 8.90
N THR A 246 24.78 -3.06 8.06
CA THR A 246 24.87 -2.57 6.68
C THR A 246 24.64 -1.06 6.54
N GLY A 247 24.61 -0.31 7.65
CA GLY A 247 24.46 1.15 7.65
C GLY A 247 23.02 1.65 7.54
N ARG A 248 22.02 0.76 7.51
CA ARG A 248 20.58 1.07 7.40
C ARG A 248 19.94 1.31 8.76
N SER A 249 20.51 2.27 9.49
CA SER A 249 20.15 2.54 10.90
C SER A 249 18.69 2.99 11.08
N ARG A 250 18.13 3.69 10.09
CA ARG A 250 16.72 4.12 10.11
C ARG A 250 15.81 2.90 10.07
N GLU A 251 15.99 2.02 9.09
CA GLU A 251 15.16 0.84 8.92
C GLU A 251 15.32 -0.13 10.09
N ALA A 252 16.54 -0.28 10.63
CA ALA A 252 16.75 -1.02 11.87
C ALA A 252 15.92 -0.46 13.04
N SER A 253 15.86 0.87 13.17
CA SER A 253 15.06 1.53 14.22
C SER A 253 13.56 1.36 14.01
N GLU A 254 13.08 1.34 12.75
CA GLU A 254 11.68 1.01 12.42
C GLU A 254 11.33 -0.42 12.84
N VAL A 255 12.22 -1.39 12.60
CA VAL A 255 12.04 -2.78 13.05
C VAL A 255 12.02 -2.87 14.57
N TRP A 256 12.95 -2.20 15.27
CA TRP A 256 12.96 -2.16 16.74
C TRP A 256 11.69 -1.53 17.33
N ARG A 257 11.12 -0.53 16.66
CA ARG A 257 9.83 0.06 17.06
C ARG A 257 8.71 -0.98 17.02
N ILE A 258 8.66 -1.83 15.99
CA ILE A 258 7.67 -2.92 15.90
C ILE A 258 7.89 -3.92 17.03
N LEU A 259 9.14 -4.35 17.25
CA LEU A 259 9.50 -5.34 18.25
C LEU A 259 9.12 -4.92 19.68
N THR A 260 9.30 -3.65 20.00
CA THR A 260 9.09 -3.10 21.35
C THR A 260 7.70 -2.49 21.56
N SER A 261 6.82 -2.55 20.54
CA SER A 261 5.50 -1.93 20.57
C SER A 261 4.53 -2.69 21.51
N PRO A 262 3.99 -2.03 22.56
CA PRO A 262 2.95 -2.61 23.40
C PRO A 262 1.61 -2.75 22.65
N GLU A 263 1.34 -1.93 21.64
CA GLU A 263 0.12 -2.00 20.82
C GLU A 263 0.02 -3.31 20.00
N LEU A 264 1.12 -4.06 19.90
CA LEU A 264 1.22 -5.35 19.21
C LEU A 264 1.34 -6.54 20.16
N ALA A 265 1.30 -6.33 21.47
CA ALA A 265 1.32 -7.43 22.44
C ALA A 265 0.03 -8.27 22.34
N ASP A 266 0.15 -9.58 22.50
CA ASP A 266 -1.03 -10.45 22.55
C ASP A 266 -1.88 -10.08 23.78
N PRO A 267 -3.22 -10.06 23.63
CA PRO A 267 -4.11 -9.75 24.74
C PRO A 267 -3.99 -10.87 25.79
N SER A 268 -3.66 -10.46 27.02
CA SER A 268 -3.58 -11.31 28.21
C SER A 268 -4.94 -11.83 28.66
#